data_AF-A0A096MBP5-F1
#
_entry.id   AF-A0A096MBP5-F1
#
_cell.length_a   1.000
_cell.length_b   1.000
_cell.length_c   1.000
_cell.angle_alpha   90.00
_cell.angle_beta   90.00
_cell.angle_gamma   90.00
#
_symmetry.space_group_name_H-M   'P 1'
#
loop_
_entity.id
_entity.type
_entity.pdbx_description
1 polymer ?
#
loop_
_entity_poly.entity_id
_entity_poly.type
_entity_poly.pdbx_seq_one_letter_code
_entity_poly.pdbx_strand_id
1 'polypeptide(L)'
;MEQNQIDEETLSCSICLDLLKDPVTIPCGHNYCMNCIKTHWKDRKQSHSCPQCRETFTPRPVLKKNTVLAALVEQLKKTGLQAAPADHCYAGPEDVACDFCTGRKLKAIKSCLICLASYCEKHLQPHYDSATFKKHKLVEPSKNLQENICSKHDKLLEIFCRTDQKCVCSLCLMEEHKGHDIVSSAAERTERQRELEERRGKIHQRIQDQEKDVKLLQQEVEAINISADKAVEDNKKIFTELIRLLQKRSSEVKQQIRSQQKTEVSRVIDVQEKLEQEITELKRKYTELEQLSHTEDHNQFLLNCPSLPALSKSKRSSSINIRPPRHFDGVTSAVSELREKLQDVLTDSWTNISLKITEDVLQSEPEPKSRAEFLRYSYEVTLDPNTAHTRLGLSAGNRKVTVMKQHQSYSSHPDRFTGWLQQIIFAMSTCLNALSCCHVIG
;
A
#
# COMPACT_ATOMS: atom_id res chain seq x y z
N MET A 1 -29.75 -7.91 -23.76
CA MET A 1 -30.26 -7.69 -22.40
C MET A 1 -29.47 -8.60 -21.49
N GLU A 2 -28.54 -8.03 -20.72
CA GLU A 2 -27.74 -8.75 -19.73
C GLU A 2 -28.65 -9.36 -18.67
N GLN A 3 -28.61 -10.68 -18.52
CA GLN A 3 -29.14 -11.35 -17.34
C GLN A 3 -28.16 -11.10 -16.20
N ASN A 4 -28.49 -10.15 -15.32
CA ASN A 4 -27.83 -9.99 -14.02
C ASN A 4 -27.96 -11.31 -13.24
N GLN A 5 -26.89 -12.11 -13.22
CA GLN A 5 -26.76 -13.25 -12.33
C GLN A 5 -26.76 -12.71 -10.90
N ILE A 6 -27.68 -13.20 -10.07
CA ILE A 6 -27.71 -12.91 -8.64
C ILE A 6 -26.50 -13.64 -8.03
N ASP A 7 -25.51 -12.90 -7.60
CA ASP A 7 -24.26 -13.42 -7.05
C ASP A 7 -24.50 -14.07 -5.66
N GLU A 8 -23.98 -15.28 -5.46
CA GLU A 8 -24.16 -16.09 -4.24
C GLU A 8 -23.55 -15.40 -3.01
N GLU A 9 -22.51 -14.58 -3.21
CA GLU A 9 -21.91 -13.76 -2.16
C GLU A 9 -22.88 -12.69 -1.62
N THR A 10 -23.76 -12.15 -2.47
CA THR A 10 -24.71 -11.09 -2.06
C THR A 10 -25.88 -11.59 -1.20
N LEU A 11 -26.13 -12.91 -1.21
CA LEU A 11 -27.20 -13.56 -0.46
C LEU A 11 -26.71 -14.42 0.72
N SER A 12 -25.46 -14.23 1.13
CA SER A 12 -24.82 -14.97 2.21
C SER A 12 -24.84 -14.21 3.54
N CYS A 13 -25.00 -14.94 4.64
CA CYS A 13 -25.01 -14.38 5.99
C CYS A 13 -23.58 -14.21 6.51
N SER A 14 -23.18 -12.99 6.87
CA SER A 14 -21.79 -12.75 7.33
C SER A 14 -21.46 -13.31 8.73
N ILE A 15 -22.42 -13.95 9.42
CA ILE A 15 -22.19 -14.60 10.73
C ILE A 15 -21.91 -16.09 10.56
N CYS A 16 -22.75 -16.80 9.79
CA CYS A 16 -22.60 -18.25 9.59
C CYS A 16 -21.96 -18.62 8.24
N LEU A 17 -21.75 -17.64 7.36
CA LEU A 17 -21.16 -17.78 6.03
C LEU A 17 -21.96 -18.71 5.08
N ASP A 18 -23.22 -18.99 5.41
CA ASP A 18 -24.17 -19.75 4.58
C ASP A 18 -25.19 -18.79 3.92
N LEU A 19 -25.87 -19.28 2.87
CA LEU A 19 -27.08 -18.65 2.32
C LEU A 19 -28.09 -18.29 3.42
N LEU A 20 -28.65 -17.09 3.33
CA LEU A 20 -29.55 -16.53 4.34
C LEU A 20 -30.78 -17.43 4.61
N LYS A 21 -30.87 -17.95 5.84
CA LYS A 21 -32.04 -18.69 6.35
C LYS A 21 -32.92 -17.73 7.16
N ASP A 22 -34.15 -17.54 6.69
CA ASP A 22 -35.06 -16.50 7.20
C ASP A 22 -34.36 -15.13 7.29
N PRO A 23 -33.97 -14.54 6.14
CA PRO A 23 -33.20 -13.31 6.11
C PRO A 23 -33.90 -12.19 6.87
N VAL A 24 -33.13 -11.40 7.60
CA VAL A 24 -33.56 -10.16 8.24
C VAL A 24 -32.62 -9.04 7.86
N THR A 25 -33.20 -7.87 7.58
CA THR A 25 -32.47 -6.64 7.35
C THR A 25 -32.58 -5.78 8.61
N ILE A 26 -31.44 -5.43 9.21
CA ILE A 26 -31.39 -4.53 10.36
C ILE A 26 -31.31 -3.06 9.89
N PRO A 27 -31.55 -2.04 10.74
CA PRO A 27 -31.72 -0.65 10.29
C PRO A 27 -30.57 -0.06 9.46
N CYS A 28 -29.33 -0.53 9.67
CA CYS A 28 -28.17 -0.13 8.87
C CYS A 28 -28.10 -0.79 7.47
N GLY A 29 -29.11 -1.57 7.07
CA GLY A 29 -29.21 -2.18 5.74
C GLY A 29 -28.52 -3.56 5.59
N HIS A 30 -27.78 -4.01 6.60
CA HIS A 30 -27.12 -5.32 6.58
C HIS A 30 -28.08 -6.49 6.82
N ASN A 31 -27.76 -7.64 6.22
CA ASN A 31 -28.65 -8.79 6.15
C ASN A 31 -28.05 -10.03 6.84
N TYR A 32 -28.84 -10.70 7.68
CA TYR A 32 -28.40 -11.88 8.43
C TYR A 32 -29.49 -12.95 8.47
N CYS A 33 -29.14 -14.18 8.84
CA CYS A 33 -30.13 -15.15 9.27
C CYS A 33 -30.79 -14.68 10.58
N MET A 34 -32.10 -14.82 10.69
CA MET A 34 -32.87 -14.45 11.90
C MET A 34 -32.25 -15.00 13.19
N ASN A 35 -31.84 -16.27 13.20
CA ASN A 35 -31.25 -16.89 14.37
C ASN A 35 -29.84 -16.37 14.66
N CYS A 36 -29.02 -16.11 13.64
CA CYS A 36 -27.66 -15.63 13.82
C CYS A 36 -27.63 -14.27 14.52
N ILE A 37 -28.46 -13.32 14.08
CA ILE A 37 -28.51 -11.99 14.72
C ILE A 37 -29.18 -12.04 16.11
N LYS A 38 -30.17 -12.92 16.33
CA LYS A 38 -30.77 -13.14 17.64
C LYS A 38 -29.76 -13.65 18.66
N THR A 39 -28.92 -14.61 18.27
CA THR A 39 -27.84 -15.14 19.12
C THR A 39 -26.80 -14.06 19.40
N HIS A 40 -26.36 -13.32 18.37
CA HIS A 40 -25.40 -12.23 18.53
C HIS A 40 -25.84 -11.16 19.55
N TRP A 41 -27.14 -10.82 19.55
CA TRP A 41 -27.73 -9.88 20.50
C TRP A 41 -28.10 -10.49 21.87
N LYS A 42 -28.02 -11.82 22.03
CA LYS A 42 -28.27 -12.50 23.31
C LYS A 42 -27.04 -12.46 24.22
N ASP A 43 -25.85 -12.54 23.63
CA ASP A 43 -24.58 -12.64 24.37
C ASP A 43 -24.03 -11.28 24.84
N ARG A 44 -24.53 -10.17 24.27
CA ARG A 44 -24.11 -8.80 24.65
C ARG A 44 -25.19 -8.12 25.48
N LYS A 45 -24.98 -8.05 26.80
CA LYS A 45 -25.95 -7.56 27.80
C LYS A 45 -26.43 -6.11 27.64
N GLN A 46 -25.87 -5.30 26.73
CA GLN A 46 -26.26 -3.87 26.64
C GLN A 46 -26.06 -3.18 25.28
N SER A 47 -25.62 -3.86 24.22
CA SER A 47 -25.49 -3.24 22.89
C SER A 47 -26.02 -4.15 21.79
N HIS A 48 -27.12 -3.72 21.15
CA HIS A 48 -27.62 -4.32 19.91
C HIS A 48 -26.86 -3.71 18.74
N SER A 49 -25.63 -4.15 18.52
CA SER A 49 -24.82 -3.65 17.42
C SER A 49 -24.92 -4.52 16.17
N CYS A 50 -24.69 -3.91 15.01
CA CYS A 50 -24.50 -4.60 13.74
C CYS A 50 -23.13 -5.33 13.74
N PRO A 51 -23.08 -6.63 13.40
CA PRO A 51 -21.82 -7.37 13.25
C PRO A 51 -20.85 -6.80 12.21
N GLN A 52 -21.34 -6.16 11.15
CA GLN A 52 -20.53 -5.67 10.03
C GLN A 52 -20.06 -4.21 10.23
N CYS A 53 -20.98 -3.27 10.45
CA CYS A 53 -20.64 -1.84 10.58
C CYS A 53 -20.54 -1.34 12.03
N ARG A 54 -20.85 -2.18 13.02
CA ARG A 54 -20.80 -1.86 14.46
C ARG A 54 -21.76 -0.75 14.92
N GLU A 55 -22.64 -0.27 14.06
CA GLU A 55 -23.72 0.66 14.45
C GLU A 55 -24.57 0.06 15.56
N THR A 56 -24.85 0.84 16.62
CA THR A 56 -25.55 0.38 17.82
C THR A 56 -26.98 0.93 17.84
N PHE A 57 -27.94 0.06 18.15
CA PHE A 57 -29.36 0.41 18.16
C PHE A 57 -29.94 0.40 19.58
N THR A 58 -30.51 1.53 20.00
CA THR A 58 -31.24 1.68 21.27
C THR A 58 -32.54 2.45 21.00
N PRO A 59 -33.73 1.86 21.13
CA PRO A 59 -34.04 0.52 21.66
C PRO A 59 -33.73 -0.63 20.67
N ARG A 60 -33.85 -1.89 21.14
CA ARG A 60 -33.62 -3.10 20.32
C ARG A 60 -34.50 -3.10 19.06
N PRO A 61 -33.92 -3.27 17.86
CA PRO A 61 -34.70 -3.39 16.64
C PRO A 61 -35.59 -4.63 16.65
N VAL A 62 -36.83 -4.46 16.19
CA VAL A 62 -37.76 -5.59 15.97
C VAL A 62 -37.35 -6.30 14.68
N LEU A 63 -36.97 -7.57 14.79
CA LEU A 63 -36.56 -8.37 13.64
C LEU A 63 -37.78 -8.92 12.90
N LYS A 64 -37.93 -8.54 11.63
CA LYS A 64 -38.94 -9.09 10.71
C LYS A 64 -38.24 -9.78 9.54
N LYS A 65 -38.81 -10.89 9.08
CA LYS A 65 -38.31 -11.61 7.90
C LYS A 65 -38.42 -10.70 6.68
N ASN A 66 -37.32 -10.51 5.97
CA ASN A 66 -37.29 -9.85 4.68
C ASN A 66 -37.80 -10.85 3.62
N THR A 67 -39.03 -10.64 3.16
CA THR A 67 -39.69 -11.51 2.19
C THR A 67 -39.07 -11.44 0.80
N VAL A 68 -38.48 -10.29 0.43
CA VAL A 68 -37.79 -10.11 -0.85
C VAL A 68 -36.50 -10.93 -0.87
N LEU A 69 -35.65 -10.79 0.14
CA LEU A 69 -34.43 -11.60 0.24
C LEU A 69 -34.75 -13.08 0.37
N ALA A 70 -35.81 -13.44 1.09
CA ALA A 70 -36.25 -14.83 1.16
C ALA A 70 -36.66 -15.36 -0.21
N ALA A 71 -37.40 -14.58 -1.00
CA ALA A 71 -37.77 -14.95 -2.37
C ALA A 71 -36.54 -15.06 -3.29
N LEU A 72 -35.55 -14.17 -3.15
CA LEU A 72 -34.31 -14.21 -3.92
C LEU A 72 -33.43 -15.41 -3.56
N VAL A 73 -33.30 -15.76 -2.27
CA VAL A 73 -32.60 -16.97 -1.82
C VAL A 73 -33.32 -18.22 -2.33
N GLU A 74 -34.65 -18.25 -2.28
CA GLU A 74 -35.43 -19.36 -2.83
C GLU A 74 -35.35 -19.41 -4.36
N GLN A 75 -35.25 -18.27 -5.05
CA GLN A 75 -35.02 -18.22 -6.48
C GLN A 75 -33.61 -18.69 -6.82
N LEU A 76 -32.58 -18.31 -6.08
CA LEU A 76 -31.21 -18.80 -6.23
C LEU A 76 -31.13 -20.31 -5.98
N LYS A 77 -31.75 -20.79 -4.89
CA LYS A 77 -31.90 -22.23 -4.64
C LYS A 77 -32.65 -22.91 -5.77
N LYS A 78 -33.75 -22.34 -6.29
CA LYS A 78 -34.49 -22.87 -7.44
C LYS A 78 -33.72 -22.75 -8.74
N THR A 79 -32.77 -21.84 -8.90
CA THR A 79 -31.94 -21.69 -10.10
C THR A 79 -30.74 -22.64 -10.04
N GLY A 80 -30.21 -22.93 -8.84
CA GLY A 80 -29.30 -24.05 -8.56
C GLY A 80 -29.98 -25.42 -8.48
N LEU A 81 -31.30 -25.46 -8.27
CA LEU A 81 -32.17 -26.64 -8.24
C LEU A 81 -33.20 -26.65 -9.39
N GLN A 82 -32.99 -25.88 -10.47
CA GLN A 82 -33.67 -26.14 -11.74
C GLN A 82 -32.97 -27.35 -12.33
N ALA A 83 -33.30 -28.49 -11.73
CA ALA A 83 -33.20 -29.79 -12.35
C ALA A 83 -33.86 -29.68 -13.71
N ALA A 84 -33.05 -29.88 -14.74
CA ALA A 84 -33.47 -29.89 -16.12
C ALA A 84 -34.65 -30.86 -16.29
N PRO A 85 -35.68 -30.51 -17.08
CA PRO A 85 -36.73 -31.43 -17.46
C PRO A 85 -36.13 -32.50 -18.38
N ALA A 86 -35.89 -33.72 -17.88
CA ALA A 86 -35.51 -34.91 -18.66
C ALA A 86 -34.31 -34.78 -19.66
N ASP A 87 -33.60 -33.67 -19.68
CA ASP A 87 -32.59 -33.33 -20.70
C ASP A 87 -31.17 -33.80 -20.32
N HIS A 88 -31.00 -34.38 -19.12
CA HIS A 88 -29.72 -34.96 -18.69
C HIS A 88 -29.26 -36.17 -19.54
N CYS A 89 -30.09 -36.65 -20.45
CA CYS A 89 -29.73 -37.69 -21.40
C CYS A 89 -29.09 -37.13 -22.68
N TYR A 90 -29.24 -35.85 -23.01
CA TYR A 90 -28.71 -35.23 -24.21
C TYR A 90 -27.35 -34.56 -23.97
N ALA A 91 -26.47 -34.60 -24.97
CA ALA A 91 -25.13 -34.02 -24.85
C ALA A 91 -25.20 -32.49 -24.97
N GLY A 92 -24.71 -31.77 -23.95
CA GLY A 92 -24.49 -30.32 -24.01
C GLY A 92 -23.18 -29.94 -24.72
N PRO A 93 -22.85 -28.63 -24.83
CA PRO A 93 -21.64 -28.16 -25.51
C PRO A 93 -20.33 -28.72 -24.93
N GLU A 94 -20.31 -28.98 -23.62
CA GLU A 94 -19.14 -29.50 -22.92
C GLU A 94 -19.09 -31.04 -22.86
N ASP A 95 -20.20 -31.72 -23.18
CA ASP A 95 -20.29 -33.17 -23.12
C ASP A 95 -19.73 -33.85 -24.37
N VAL A 96 -19.36 -35.13 -24.22
CA VAL A 96 -19.09 -36.02 -25.37
C VAL A 96 -20.41 -36.62 -25.83
N ALA A 97 -20.74 -36.45 -27.10
CA ALA A 97 -21.97 -36.97 -27.69
C ALA A 97 -21.82 -38.44 -28.11
N CYS A 98 -22.91 -39.20 -28.06
CA CYS A 98 -22.94 -40.56 -28.61
C CYS A 98 -22.87 -40.53 -30.15
N ASP A 99 -21.97 -41.32 -30.72
CA ASP A 99 -21.72 -41.34 -32.17
C ASP A 99 -22.81 -42.03 -32.97
N PHE A 100 -23.58 -42.92 -32.33
CA PHE A 100 -24.60 -43.75 -32.98
C PHE A 100 -26.03 -43.19 -32.87
N CYS A 101 -26.24 -42.15 -32.04
CA CYS A 101 -27.54 -41.50 -31.96
C CYS A 101 -27.88 -40.76 -33.26
N THR A 102 -29.04 -41.06 -33.82
CA THR A 102 -29.64 -40.32 -34.94
C THR A 102 -30.45 -39.13 -34.41
N GLY A 103 -30.24 -37.93 -34.97
CA GLY A 103 -30.92 -36.70 -34.53
C GLY A 103 -30.24 -36.02 -33.34
N ARG A 104 -31.00 -35.61 -32.31
CA ARG A 104 -30.44 -35.01 -31.08
C ARG A 104 -29.62 -36.07 -30.33
N LYS A 105 -28.31 -35.86 -30.24
CA LYS A 105 -27.39 -36.87 -29.69
C LYS A 105 -27.45 -36.95 -28.17
N LEU A 106 -27.50 -38.18 -27.66
CA LEU A 106 -27.43 -38.44 -26.22
C LEU A 106 -26.01 -38.23 -25.69
N LYS A 107 -25.87 -37.86 -24.41
CA LYS A 107 -24.59 -37.81 -23.70
C LYS A 107 -23.99 -39.23 -23.67
N ALA A 108 -22.74 -39.33 -24.10
CA ALA A 108 -21.99 -40.56 -23.99
C ALA A 108 -21.64 -40.83 -22.53
N ILE A 109 -21.69 -42.10 -22.14
CA ILE A 109 -21.33 -42.57 -20.79
C ILE A 109 -20.01 -43.34 -20.78
N LYS A 110 -19.61 -43.91 -21.93
CA LYS A 110 -18.31 -44.55 -22.15
C LYS A 110 -17.86 -44.36 -23.60
N SER A 111 -16.55 -44.35 -23.80
CA SER A 111 -15.93 -44.51 -25.11
C SER A 111 -15.26 -45.88 -25.20
N CYS A 112 -15.31 -46.49 -26.37
CA CYS A 112 -14.62 -47.74 -26.65
C CYS A 112 -13.30 -47.45 -27.38
N LEU A 113 -12.18 -47.91 -26.81
CA LEU A 113 -10.86 -47.73 -27.41
C LEU A 113 -10.60 -48.62 -28.64
N ILE A 114 -11.47 -49.61 -28.89
CA ILE A 114 -11.38 -50.49 -30.06
C ILE A 114 -12.28 -49.98 -31.19
N CYS A 115 -13.54 -49.61 -30.88
CA CYS A 115 -14.45 -49.06 -31.88
C CYS A 115 -14.17 -47.59 -32.21
N LEU A 116 -13.34 -46.90 -31.42
CA LEU A 116 -13.03 -45.48 -31.55
C LEU A 116 -14.27 -44.59 -31.58
N ALA A 117 -15.25 -44.96 -30.76
CA ALA A 117 -16.54 -44.30 -30.70
C ALA A 117 -17.05 -44.18 -29.25
N SER A 118 -17.92 -43.22 -29.04
CA SER A 118 -18.55 -42.87 -27.78
C SER A 118 -20.02 -43.27 -27.78
N TYR A 119 -20.46 -43.87 -26.68
CA TYR A 119 -21.76 -44.53 -26.58
C TYR A 119 -22.57 -43.96 -25.43
N CYS A 120 -23.83 -43.64 -25.67
CA CYS A 120 -24.83 -43.50 -24.61
C CYS A 120 -25.23 -44.89 -24.10
N GLU A 121 -25.90 -44.96 -22.95
CA GLU A 121 -26.35 -46.21 -22.31
C GLU A 121 -26.93 -47.23 -23.29
N LYS A 122 -27.93 -46.83 -24.10
CA LYS A 122 -28.59 -47.72 -25.07
C LYS A 122 -27.63 -48.32 -26.12
N HIS A 123 -26.73 -47.52 -26.66
CA HIS A 123 -25.78 -47.98 -27.69
C HIS A 123 -24.57 -48.70 -27.09
N LEU A 124 -24.35 -48.57 -25.78
CA LEU A 124 -23.29 -49.29 -25.08
C LEU A 124 -23.67 -50.74 -24.79
N GLN A 125 -24.96 -51.05 -24.61
CA GLN A 125 -25.46 -52.39 -24.24
C GLN A 125 -24.84 -53.57 -25.04
N PRO A 126 -24.63 -53.50 -26.37
CA PRO A 126 -23.97 -54.58 -27.10
C PRO A 126 -22.56 -54.92 -26.60
N HIS A 127 -21.84 -53.97 -26.00
CA HIS A 127 -20.52 -54.20 -25.39
C HIS A 127 -20.59 -55.07 -24.12
N TYR A 128 -21.74 -55.10 -23.45
CA TYR A 128 -21.97 -55.94 -22.27
C TYR A 128 -22.60 -57.28 -22.64
N ASP A 129 -23.56 -57.28 -23.55
CA ASP A 129 -24.37 -58.47 -23.84
C ASP A 129 -23.68 -59.43 -24.82
N SER A 130 -22.97 -58.89 -25.81
CA SER A 130 -22.33 -59.72 -26.84
C SER A 130 -20.97 -60.25 -26.40
N ALA A 131 -20.78 -61.57 -26.48
CA ALA A 131 -19.50 -62.22 -26.22
C ALA A 131 -18.35 -61.68 -27.10
N THR A 132 -18.65 -61.18 -28.30
CA THR A 132 -17.65 -60.58 -29.21
C THR A 132 -17.12 -59.25 -28.70
N PHE A 133 -18.00 -58.42 -28.11
CA PHE A 133 -17.67 -57.06 -27.69
C PHE A 133 -17.26 -56.95 -26.22
N LYS A 134 -17.47 -57.98 -25.40
CA LYS A 134 -17.01 -58.04 -23.99
C LYS A 134 -15.51 -57.81 -23.81
N LYS A 135 -14.68 -58.05 -24.83
CA LYS A 135 -13.23 -57.83 -24.80
C LYS A 135 -12.83 -56.37 -25.08
N HIS A 136 -13.78 -55.53 -25.47
CA HIS A 136 -13.51 -54.13 -25.78
C HIS A 136 -13.30 -53.32 -24.49
N LYS A 137 -12.21 -52.56 -24.44
CA LYS A 137 -11.88 -51.70 -23.30
C LYS A 137 -12.71 -50.41 -23.37
N LEU A 138 -13.57 -50.23 -22.38
CA LEU A 138 -14.41 -49.05 -22.21
C LEU A 138 -13.75 -48.08 -21.21
N VAL A 139 -13.71 -46.80 -21.55
CA VAL A 139 -13.13 -45.72 -20.72
C VAL A 139 -14.13 -44.57 -20.58
N GLU A 140 -13.83 -43.62 -19.70
CA GLU A 140 -14.62 -42.38 -19.61
C GLU A 140 -14.69 -41.67 -20.97
N PRO A 141 -15.83 -41.05 -21.30
CA PRO A 141 -16.00 -40.35 -22.56
C PRO A 141 -14.93 -39.29 -22.76
N SER A 142 -14.28 -39.29 -23.91
CA SER A 142 -13.29 -38.28 -24.28
C SER A 142 -13.61 -37.69 -25.64
N LYS A 143 -13.60 -36.35 -25.74
CA LYS A 143 -13.73 -35.63 -27.02
C LYS A 143 -12.56 -35.91 -27.96
N ASN A 144 -11.43 -36.27 -27.39
CA ASN A 144 -10.16 -36.43 -28.09
C ASN A 144 -9.77 -37.91 -28.21
N LEU A 145 -10.76 -38.81 -28.35
CA LEU A 145 -10.51 -40.24 -28.45
C LEU A 145 -9.54 -40.59 -29.58
N GLN A 146 -9.67 -39.89 -30.72
CA GLN A 146 -8.82 -40.03 -31.91
C GLN A 146 -7.37 -39.57 -31.68
N GLU A 147 -7.11 -38.62 -30.76
CA GLU A 147 -5.74 -38.19 -30.44
C GLU A 147 -4.93 -39.28 -29.73
N ASN A 148 -5.60 -40.30 -29.19
CA ASN A 148 -4.95 -41.45 -28.57
C ASN A 148 -4.60 -42.55 -29.58
N ILE A 149 -4.88 -42.36 -30.87
CA ILE A 149 -4.63 -43.35 -31.92
C ILE A 149 -3.45 -42.89 -32.79
N CYS A 150 -2.56 -43.83 -33.09
CA CYS A 150 -1.45 -43.61 -33.97
C CYS A 150 -1.95 -43.38 -35.39
N SER A 151 -1.68 -42.20 -35.95
CA SER A 151 -2.07 -41.82 -37.31
C SER A 151 -1.43 -42.67 -38.42
N LYS A 152 -0.35 -43.40 -38.14
CA LYS A 152 0.32 -44.28 -39.13
C LYS A 152 -0.21 -45.72 -39.12
N HIS A 153 -0.62 -46.20 -37.95
CA HIS A 153 -0.84 -47.62 -37.70
C HIS A 153 -2.23 -47.95 -37.18
N ASP A 154 -3.08 -46.94 -36.95
CA ASP A 154 -4.44 -47.05 -36.39
C ASP A 154 -4.50 -47.90 -35.10
N LYS A 155 -3.45 -47.80 -34.28
CA LYS A 155 -3.29 -48.49 -32.99
C LYS A 155 -3.17 -47.50 -31.85
N LEU A 156 -3.66 -47.89 -30.68
CA LEU A 156 -3.64 -47.08 -29.47
C LEU A 156 -2.22 -46.71 -29.02
N LEU A 157 -2.04 -45.45 -28.61
CA LEU A 157 -0.79 -44.87 -28.12
C LEU A 157 -0.59 -45.17 -26.62
N GLU A 158 -0.41 -46.44 -26.27
CA GLU A 158 -0.26 -46.89 -24.87
C GLU A 158 1.20 -46.85 -24.36
N ILE A 159 2.14 -46.44 -25.19
CA ILE A 159 3.58 -46.45 -24.92
C ILE A 159 4.10 -45.01 -25.00
N PHE A 160 4.97 -44.62 -24.08
CA PHE A 160 5.66 -43.33 -24.10
C PHE A 160 7.15 -43.54 -24.38
N CYS A 161 7.66 -42.85 -25.40
CA CYS A 161 9.08 -42.79 -25.69
C CYS A 161 9.69 -41.56 -24.99
N ARG A 162 10.56 -41.79 -23.99
CA ARG A 162 11.26 -40.73 -23.28
C ARG A 162 12.33 -40.05 -24.12
N THR A 163 12.94 -40.78 -25.05
CA THR A 163 13.94 -40.22 -25.96
C THR A 163 13.32 -39.14 -26.85
N ASP A 164 12.13 -39.39 -27.41
CA ASP A 164 11.46 -38.47 -28.33
C ASP A 164 10.35 -37.64 -27.69
N GLN A 165 10.05 -37.88 -26.41
CA GLN A 165 8.98 -37.24 -25.62
C GLN A 165 7.59 -37.34 -26.27
N LYS A 166 7.23 -38.53 -26.78
CA LYS A 166 5.98 -38.76 -27.52
C LYS A 166 5.30 -40.06 -27.11
N CYS A 167 3.96 -40.05 -27.12
CA CYS A 167 3.18 -41.28 -27.07
C CYS A 167 3.22 -41.98 -28.44
N VAL A 168 3.49 -43.28 -28.45
CA VAL A 168 3.68 -44.12 -29.63
C VAL A 168 2.85 -45.42 -29.49
N CYS A 169 2.55 -46.09 -30.60
CA CYS A 169 1.90 -47.40 -30.57
C CYS A 169 2.91 -48.56 -30.59
N SER A 170 2.43 -49.79 -30.43
CA SER A 170 3.29 -50.98 -30.44
C SER A 170 4.01 -51.25 -31.76
N LEU A 171 3.49 -50.81 -32.90
CA LEU A 171 4.18 -50.94 -34.19
C LEU A 171 5.29 -49.88 -34.35
N CYS A 172 5.03 -48.62 -33.97
CA CYS A 172 6.05 -47.57 -33.90
C CYS A 172 7.28 -47.99 -33.07
N LEU A 173 7.05 -48.68 -31.94
CA LEU A 173 8.13 -49.21 -31.10
C LEU A 173 9.03 -50.19 -31.86
N MET A 174 8.45 -51.08 -32.66
CA MET A 174 9.18 -52.11 -33.38
C MET A 174 9.91 -51.58 -34.61
N GLU A 175 9.40 -50.52 -35.23
CA GLU A 175 9.91 -49.93 -36.47
C GLU A 175 10.83 -48.72 -36.21
N GLU A 176 10.27 -47.61 -35.72
CA GLU A 176 10.92 -46.30 -35.70
C GLU A 176 11.64 -46.00 -34.36
N HIS A 177 11.13 -46.53 -33.25
CA HIS A 177 11.66 -46.24 -31.90
C HIS A 177 12.44 -47.42 -31.29
N LYS A 178 13.05 -48.25 -32.14
CA LYS A 178 13.81 -49.42 -31.72
C LYS A 178 15.07 -48.99 -30.97
N GLY A 179 15.19 -49.41 -29.71
CA GLY A 179 16.35 -49.09 -28.86
C GLY A 179 16.25 -47.74 -28.14
N HIS A 180 15.13 -47.03 -28.24
CA HIS A 180 14.87 -45.83 -27.43
C HIS A 180 14.50 -46.21 -25.98
N ASP A 181 14.50 -45.23 -25.07
CA ASP A 181 13.98 -45.42 -23.71
C ASP A 181 12.44 -45.38 -23.75
N ILE A 182 11.83 -46.52 -23.40
CA ILE A 182 10.42 -46.81 -23.63
C ILE A 182 9.78 -47.29 -22.34
N VAL A 183 8.63 -46.71 -22.03
CA VAL A 183 7.84 -46.95 -20.81
C VAL A 183 6.36 -46.96 -21.20
N SER A 184 5.48 -47.61 -20.42
CA SER A 184 4.05 -47.47 -20.65
C SER A 184 3.57 -46.06 -20.33
N SER A 185 2.62 -45.52 -21.12
CA SER A 185 2.07 -44.17 -20.89
C SER A 185 1.48 -44.02 -19.48
N ALA A 186 0.95 -45.10 -18.90
CA ALA A 186 0.43 -45.11 -17.53
C ALA A 186 1.53 -44.94 -16.46
N ALA A 187 2.69 -45.60 -16.63
CA ALA A 187 3.80 -45.48 -15.70
C ALA A 187 4.48 -44.10 -15.81
N GLU A 188 4.71 -43.58 -17.03
CA GLU A 188 5.24 -42.22 -17.20
C GLU A 188 4.30 -41.17 -16.61
N ARG A 189 2.98 -41.30 -16.83
CA ARG A 189 1.99 -40.41 -16.20
C ARG A 189 2.11 -40.41 -14.68
N THR A 190 2.29 -41.57 -14.07
CA THR A 190 2.41 -41.69 -12.61
C THR A 190 3.68 -40.99 -12.10
N GLU A 191 4.79 -41.11 -12.81
CA GLU A 191 6.04 -40.41 -12.50
C GLU A 191 5.87 -38.88 -12.62
N ARG A 192 5.37 -38.41 -13.77
CA ARG A 192 5.15 -36.98 -14.02
C ARG A 192 4.14 -36.36 -13.06
N GLN A 193 3.10 -37.11 -12.68
CA GLN A 193 2.14 -36.68 -11.68
C GLN A 193 2.81 -36.45 -10.32
N ARG A 194 3.72 -37.34 -9.91
CA ARG A 194 4.50 -37.19 -8.67
C ARG A 194 5.42 -35.97 -8.72
N GLU A 195 6.14 -35.77 -9.82
CA GLU A 195 6.98 -34.59 -10.04
C GLU A 195 6.16 -33.28 -9.97
N LEU A 196 4.97 -33.26 -10.56
CA LEU A 196 4.06 -32.11 -10.51
C LEU A 196 3.58 -31.82 -9.09
N GLU A 197 3.24 -32.85 -8.31
CA GLU A 197 2.81 -32.71 -6.93
C GLU A 197 3.92 -32.15 -6.03
N GLU A 198 5.16 -32.60 -6.23
CA GLU A 198 6.33 -32.05 -5.53
C GLU A 198 6.55 -30.57 -5.88
N ARG A 199 6.52 -30.22 -7.18
CA ARG A 199 6.66 -28.83 -7.64
C ARG A 199 5.53 -27.95 -7.09
N ARG A 200 4.30 -28.45 -7.09
CA ARG A 200 3.13 -27.76 -6.53
C ARG A 200 3.32 -27.50 -5.04
N GLY A 201 3.82 -28.48 -4.28
CA GLY A 201 4.17 -28.32 -2.87
C GLY A 201 5.22 -27.23 -2.64
N LYS A 202 6.30 -27.22 -3.43
CA LYS A 202 7.34 -26.18 -3.35
C LYS A 202 6.81 -24.78 -3.63
N ILE A 203 5.95 -24.63 -4.65
CA ILE A 203 5.32 -23.34 -4.97
C ILE A 203 4.40 -22.90 -3.82
N HIS A 204 3.58 -23.80 -3.30
CA HIS A 204 2.68 -23.49 -2.18
C HIS A 204 3.46 -23.03 -0.95
N GLN A 205 4.58 -23.69 -0.62
CA GLN A 205 5.45 -23.26 0.48
C GLN A 205 6.02 -21.85 0.25
N ARG A 206 6.51 -21.56 -0.96
CA ARG A 206 7.01 -20.22 -1.31
C ARG A 206 5.95 -19.14 -1.19
N ILE A 207 4.71 -19.44 -1.59
CA ILE A 207 3.58 -18.51 -1.43
C ILE A 207 3.37 -18.21 0.06
N GLN A 208 3.31 -19.23 0.91
CA GLN A 208 3.12 -19.04 2.35
C GLN A 208 4.25 -18.24 3.00
N ASP A 209 5.50 -18.47 2.59
CA ASP A 209 6.64 -17.75 3.14
C ASP A 209 6.64 -16.28 2.67
N GLN A 210 6.35 -16.02 1.40
CA GLN A 210 6.18 -14.65 0.89
C GLN A 210 4.99 -13.93 1.55
N GLU A 211 3.88 -14.62 1.82
CA GLU A 211 2.75 -14.05 2.56
C GLU A 211 3.13 -13.65 4.01
N LYS A 212 4.04 -14.39 4.65
CA LYS A 212 4.58 -14.01 5.96
C LYS A 212 5.48 -12.78 5.83
N ASP A 213 6.37 -12.75 4.85
CA ASP A 213 7.28 -11.63 4.61
C ASP A 213 6.50 -10.33 4.32
N VAL A 214 5.44 -10.41 3.51
CA VAL A 214 4.53 -9.28 3.25
C VAL A 214 3.91 -8.76 4.55
N LYS A 215 3.47 -9.65 5.46
CA LYS A 215 2.92 -9.23 6.76
C LYS A 215 3.96 -8.56 7.65
N LEU A 216 5.21 -9.02 7.63
CA LEU A 216 6.32 -8.38 8.36
C LEU A 216 6.60 -6.99 7.81
N LEU A 217 6.66 -6.83 6.48
CA LEU A 217 6.85 -5.53 5.84
C LEU A 217 5.69 -4.57 6.15
N GLN A 218 4.45 -5.06 6.20
CA GLN A 218 3.30 -4.26 6.61
C GLN A 218 3.42 -3.76 8.07
N GLN A 219 3.93 -4.60 8.97
CA GLN A 219 4.19 -4.21 10.36
C GLN A 219 5.31 -3.17 10.46
N GLU A 220 6.36 -3.31 9.66
CA GLU A 220 7.46 -2.34 9.59
C GLU A 220 6.99 -0.98 9.10
N VAL A 221 6.18 -0.94 8.03
CA VAL A 221 5.57 0.30 7.52
C VAL A 221 4.74 0.99 8.60
N GLU A 222 3.91 0.24 9.33
CA GLU A 222 3.12 0.79 10.43
C GLU A 222 4.01 1.33 11.55
N ALA A 223 5.07 0.60 11.91
CA ALA A 223 6.03 1.03 12.93
C ALA A 223 6.75 2.33 12.53
N ILE A 224 7.14 2.47 11.26
CA ILE A 224 7.74 3.69 10.71
C ILE A 224 6.76 4.86 10.83
N ASN A 225 5.50 4.68 10.41
CA ASN A 225 4.48 5.73 10.48
C ASN A 225 4.24 6.18 11.92
N ILE A 226 4.06 5.23 12.85
CA ILE A 226 3.88 5.53 14.28
C ILE A 226 5.09 6.28 14.85
N SER A 227 6.30 5.86 14.49
CA SER A 227 7.54 6.50 14.94
C SER A 227 7.65 7.94 14.42
N ALA A 228 7.37 8.14 13.13
CA ALA A 228 7.39 9.46 12.49
C ALA A 228 6.37 10.41 13.12
N ASP A 229 5.12 9.97 13.30
CA ASP A 229 4.06 10.77 13.93
C ASP A 229 4.41 11.15 15.37
N LYS A 230 4.98 10.20 16.13
CA LYS A 230 5.46 10.46 17.48
C LYS A 230 6.57 11.51 17.49
N ALA A 231 7.55 11.39 16.59
CA ALA A 231 8.63 12.36 16.47
C ALA A 231 8.09 13.76 16.13
N VAL A 232 7.11 13.87 15.21
CA VAL A 232 6.46 15.14 14.87
C VAL A 232 5.76 15.76 16.09
N GLU A 233 4.99 14.97 16.84
CA GLU A 233 4.26 15.49 18.00
C GLU A 233 5.21 15.89 19.15
N ASP A 234 6.28 15.13 19.37
CA ASP A 234 7.30 15.50 20.36
C ASP A 234 8.07 16.77 19.96
N ASN A 235 8.43 16.92 18.68
CA ASN A 235 9.02 18.16 18.15
C ASN A 235 8.07 19.36 18.32
N LYS A 236 6.78 19.18 18.03
CA LYS A 236 5.76 20.23 18.20
C LYS A 236 5.65 20.70 19.66
N LYS A 237 5.76 19.80 20.64
CA LYS A 237 5.79 20.17 22.07
C LYS A 237 7.01 21.06 22.37
N ILE A 238 8.19 20.67 21.89
CA ILE A 238 9.44 21.44 22.08
C ILE A 238 9.30 22.85 21.49
N PHE A 239 8.85 22.97 20.24
CA PHE A 239 8.66 24.28 19.62
C PHE A 239 7.59 25.12 20.33
N THR A 240 6.52 24.50 20.81
CA THR A 240 5.48 25.19 21.60
C THR A 240 6.06 25.76 22.89
N GLU A 241 6.92 25.01 23.58
CA GLU A 241 7.59 25.49 24.80
C GLU A 241 8.54 26.67 24.49
N LEU A 242 9.32 26.60 23.41
CA LEU A 242 10.19 27.69 22.97
C LEU A 242 9.39 28.97 22.65
N ILE A 243 8.27 28.85 21.92
CA ILE A 243 7.38 29.97 21.62
C ILE A 243 6.87 30.59 22.93
N ARG A 244 6.44 29.77 23.88
CA ARG A 244 5.95 30.24 25.19
C ARG A 244 7.02 31.01 25.96
N LEU A 245 8.27 30.55 25.94
CA LEU A 245 9.41 31.23 26.56
C LEU A 245 9.66 32.61 25.91
N LEU A 246 9.64 32.69 24.59
CA LEU A 246 9.81 33.94 23.85
C LEU A 246 8.67 34.93 24.13
N GLN A 247 7.42 34.46 24.14
CA GLN A 247 6.25 35.26 24.49
C GLN A 247 6.34 35.80 25.93
N LYS A 248 6.81 34.98 26.87
CA LYS A 248 7.04 35.41 28.27
C LYS A 248 8.08 36.53 28.32
N ARG A 249 9.24 36.37 27.67
CA ARG A 249 10.29 37.40 27.62
C ARG A 249 9.81 38.69 26.95
N SER A 250 9.06 38.58 25.86
CA SER A 250 8.45 39.74 25.19
C SER A 250 7.51 40.53 26.13
N SER A 251 6.72 39.81 26.92
CA SER A 251 5.82 40.42 27.92
C SER A 251 6.60 41.11 29.04
N GLU A 252 7.68 40.51 29.52
CA GLU A 252 8.58 41.10 30.54
C GLU A 252 9.21 42.41 30.03
N VAL A 253 9.75 42.42 28.80
CA VAL A 253 10.33 43.62 28.17
C VAL A 253 9.26 44.71 28.04
N LYS A 254 8.06 44.37 27.56
CA LYS A 254 6.93 45.31 27.45
C LYS A 254 6.60 45.93 28.82
N GLN A 255 6.54 45.13 29.87
CA GLN A 255 6.24 45.60 31.22
C GLN A 255 7.32 46.56 31.74
N GLN A 256 8.61 46.24 31.53
CA GLN A 256 9.72 47.11 31.91
C GLN A 256 9.66 48.46 31.18
N ILE A 257 9.41 48.47 29.87
CA ILE A 257 9.24 49.70 29.08
C ILE A 257 8.09 50.55 29.67
N ARG A 258 6.93 49.94 29.95
CA ARG A 258 5.77 50.67 30.49
C ARG A 258 6.01 51.21 31.90
N SER A 259 6.72 50.45 32.75
CA SER A 259 7.11 50.92 34.08
C SER A 259 8.03 52.14 33.99
N GLN A 260 9.08 52.07 33.16
CA GLN A 260 10.03 53.16 32.99
C GLN A 260 9.38 54.38 32.32
N GLN A 261 8.48 54.15 31.36
CA GLN A 261 7.67 55.21 30.75
C GLN A 261 6.85 55.95 31.80
N LYS A 262 6.15 55.22 32.67
CA LYS A 262 5.33 55.83 33.74
C LYS A 262 6.18 56.69 34.68
N THR A 263 7.34 56.19 35.10
CA THR A 263 8.26 56.92 35.98
C THR A 263 8.76 58.21 35.32
N GLU A 264 9.19 58.13 34.07
CA GLU A 264 9.74 59.30 33.37
C GLU A 264 8.65 60.34 33.04
N VAL A 265 7.44 59.89 32.68
CA VAL A 265 6.28 60.79 32.49
C VAL A 265 5.90 61.48 33.80
N SER A 266 5.82 60.76 34.92
CA SER A 266 5.54 61.36 36.23
C SER A 266 6.58 62.42 36.59
N ARG A 267 7.87 62.13 36.38
CA ARG A 267 8.97 63.08 36.61
C ARG A 267 8.81 64.36 35.79
N VAL A 268 8.34 64.26 34.54
CA VAL A 268 8.09 65.43 33.67
C VAL A 268 6.87 66.22 34.14
N ILE A 269 5.76 65.55 34.49
CA ILE A 269 4.55 66.18 35.03
C ILE A 269 4.87 66.96 36.32
N ASP A 270 5.62 66.38 37.26
CA ASP A 270 6.00 67.05 38.51
C ASP A 270 6.79 68.35 38.29
N VAL A 271 7.61 68.41 37.22
CA VAL A 271 8.35 69.61 36.83
C VAL A 271 7.43 70.62 36.15
N GLN A 272 6.51 70.15 35.29
CA GLN A 272 5.51 70.98 34.64
C GLN A 272 4.61 71.68 35.67
N GLU A 273 4.04 70.94 36.63
CA GLU A 273 3.16 71.48 37.67
C GLU A 273 3.86 72.57 38.50
N LYS A 274 5.14 72.38 38.84
CA LYS A 274 5.94 73.38 39.56
C LYS A 274 6.11 74.66 38.74
N LEU A 275 6.33 74.54 37.43
CA LEU A 275 6.45 75.70 36.54
C LEU A 275 5.11 76.41 36.36
N GLU A 276 4.00 75.68 36.25
CA GLU A 276 2.65 76.26 36.17
C GLU A 276 2.29 77.02 37.44
N GLN A 277 2.67 76.50 38.62
CA GLN A 277 2.53 77.21 39.89
C GLN A 277 3.37 78.49 39.94
N GLU A 278 4.64 78.44 39.50
CA GLU A 278 5.51 79.63 39.43
C GLU A 278 4.97 80.69 38.47
N ILE A 279 4.46 80.28 37.30
CA ILE A 279 3.80 81.18 36.33
C ILE A 279 2.56 81.84 36.97
N THR A 280 1.77 81.09 37.73
CA THR A 280 0.56 81.61 38.38
C THR A 280 0.91 82.66 39.44
N GLU A 281 1.93 82.40 40.26
CA GLU A 281 2.44 83.38 41.24
C GLU A 281 3.04 84.63 40.56
N LEU A 282 3.78 84.46 39.47
CA LEU A 282 4.31 85.59 38.69
C LEU A 282 3.19 86.44 38.07
N LYS A 283 2.14 85.81 37.53
CA LYS A 283 0.95 86.52 37.02
C LYS A 283 0.25 87.32 38.12
N ARG A 284 0.07 86.74 39.32
CA ARG A 284 -0.51 87.45 40.47
C ARG A 284 0.31 88.68 40.85
N LYS A 285 1.63 88.53 41.00
CA LYS A 285 2.54 89.65 41.30
C LYS A 285 2.51 90.72 40.22
N TYR A 286 2.46 90.33 38.95
CA TYR A 286 2.33 91.25 37.83
C TYR A 286 1.04 92.08 37.95
N THR A 287 -0.10 91.45 38.23
CA THR A 287 -1.38 92.18 38.38
C THR A 287 -1.40 93.13 39.58
N GLU A 288 -0.76 92.76 40.69
CA GLU A 288 -0.62 93.64 41.87
C GLU A 288 0.23 94.88 41.54
N LEU A 289 1.33 94.69 40.81
CA LEU A 289 2.19 95.78 40.35
C LEU A 289 1.48 96.70 39.34
N GLU A 290 0.74 96.11 38.40
CA GLU A 290 -0.07 96.85 37.42
C GLU A 290 -1.11 97.72 38.14
N GLN A 291 -1.88 97.16 39.09
CA GLN A 291 -2.86 97.91 39.88
C GLN A 291 -2.22 99.06 40.67
N LEU A 292 -1.07 98.81 41.31
CA LEU A 292 -0.34 99.85 42.02
C LEU A 292 0.09 100.98 41.08
N SER A 293 0.57 100.65 39.87
CA SER A 293 1.01 101.64 38.87
C SER A 293 -0.10 102.58 38.39
N HIS A 294 -1.35 102.14 38.44
CA HIS A 294 -2.53 102.94 38.08
C HIS A 294 -3.14 103.72 39.26
N THR A 295 -2.50 103.74 40.43
CA THR A 295 -3.01 104.50 41.60
C THR A 295 -2.73 106.00 41.43
N GLU A 296 -3.78 106.82 41.29
CA GLU A 296 -3.67 108.28 41.08
C GLU A 296 -3.26 109.06 42.34
N ASP A 297 -3.59 108.56 43.54
CA ASP A 297 -3.18 109.19 44.80
C ASP A 297 -1.70 108.94 45.07
N HIS A 298 -0.91 110.02 44.99
CA HIS A 298 0.54 109.98 45.11
C HIS A 298 1.00 109.55 46.52
N ASN A 299 0.25 109.87 47.57
CA ASN A 299 0.60 109.45 48.93
C ASN A 299 0.30 107.97 49.13
N GLN A 300 -0.83 107.48 48.61
CA GLN A 300 -1.20 106.06 48.70
C GLN A 300 -0.26 105.16 47.88
N PHE A 301 0.19 105.61 46.71
CA PHE A 301 1.23 104.94 45.94
C PHE A 301 2.54 104.83 46.73
N LEU A 302 3.02 105.93 47.31
CA LEU A 302 4.28 105.97 48.07
C LEU A 302 4.23 105.15 49.38
N LEU A 303 3.06 105.07 50.03
CA LEU A 303 2.87 104.24 51.23
C LEU A 303 2.83 102.74 50.91
N ASN A 304 2.28 102.35 49.76
CA ASN A 304 2.12 100.95 49.37
C ASN A 304 3.33 100.38 48.59
N CYS A 305 4.13 101.24 47.97
CA CYS A 305 5.32 100.83 47.19
C CYS A 305 6.40 100.09 48.01
N PRO A 306 6.72 100.46 49.28
CA PRO A 306 7.69 99.74 50.10
C PRO A 306 7.24 98.35 50.54
N SER A 307 5.93 98.05 50.48
CA SER A 307 5.36 96.74 50.86
C SER A 307 5.51 95.68 49.78
N LEU A 308 6.07 96.02 48.62
CA LEU A 308 6.26 95.07 47.53
C LEU A 308 7.36 94.05 47.86
N PRO A 309 7.07 92.74 47.79
CA PRO A 309 8.11 91.73 47.90
C PRO A 309 9.11 91.92 46.77
N ALA A 310 10.41 92.06 47.08
CA ALA A 310 11.45 92.06 46.07
C ALA A 310 11.26 90.82 45.18
N LEU A 311 11.26 91.00 43.85
CA LEU A 311 11.37 89.89 42.90
C LEU A 311 12.73 89.25 43.16
N SER A 312 12.76 88.29 44.09
CA SER A 312 13.95 87.49 44.30
C SER A 312 14.28 86.88 42.95
N LYS A 313 15.48 87.17 42.42
CA LYS A 313 15.98 86.53 41.21
C LYS A 313 15.82 85.02 41.45
N SER A 314 14.85 84.42 40.78
CA SER A 314 14.56 82.99 40.92
C SER A 314 15.88 82.26 40.71
N LYS A 315 16.34 81.54 41.72
CA LYS A 315 17.66 80.86 41.73
C LYS A 315 17.75 79.75 40.67
N ARG A 316 16.69 79.53 39.87
CA ARG A 316 16.60 78.52 38.81
C ARG A 316 16.34 79.17 37.45
N SER A 317 17.27 79.99 36.97
CA SER A 317 17.46 80.20 35.53
C SER A 317 18.33 79.08 34.90
N SER A 318 18.49 77.95 35.58
CA SER A 318 19.12 76.77 34.99
C SER A 318 18.13 76.15 34.00
N SER A 319 18.34 76.45 32.71
CA SER A 319 17.77 75.78 31.55
C SER A 319 17.21 74.40 31.89
N ILE A 320 15.89 74.22 31.78
CA ILE A 320 15.26 72.91 31.86
C ILE A 320 15.94 72.06 30.79
N ASN A 321 16.80 71.13 31.23
CA ASN A 321 17.55 70.29 30.31
C ASN A 321 16.59 69.22 29.79
N ILE A 322 15.88 69.56 28.71
CA ILE A 322 15.01 68.63 28.00
C ILE A 322 15.93 67.60 27.37
N ARG A 323 15.95 66.38 27.95
CA ARG A 323 16.72 65.28 27.39
C ARG A 323 16.25 64.98 25.96
N PRO A 324 17.16 64.56 25.05
CA PRO A 324 16.80 64.26 23.67
C PRO A 324 15.69 63.19 23.58
N PRO A 325 14.88 63.19 22.49
CA PRO A 325 13.69 62.34 22.35
C PRO A 325 13.92 60.84 22.25
N ARG A 326 15.17 60.35 22.30
CA ARG A 326 15.54 58.94 22.11
C ARG A 326 15.24 58.11 23.35
N HIS A 327 13.98 58.12 23.78
CA HIS A 327 13.52 57.24 24.84
C HIS A 327 13.36 55.82 24.27
N PHE A 328 14.09 54.87 24.85
CA PHE A 328 13.98 53.42 24.57
C PHE A 328 14.59 52.88 23.27
N ASP A 329 15.23 53.70 22.42
CA ASP A 329 15.93 53.22 21.20
C ASP A 329 16.90 52.06 21.49
N GLY A 330 17.63 52.14 22.62
CA GLY A 330 18.56 51.09 23.04
C GLY A 330 17.89 49.74 23.33
N VAL A 331 16.61 49.73 23.72
CA VAL A 331 15.85 48.49 23.92
C VAL A 331 15.59 47.82 22.58
N THR A 332 15.21 48.58 21.56
CA THR A 332 14.98 48.08 20.20
C THR A 332 16.27 47.51 19.59
N SER A 333 17.40 48.20 19.79
CA SER A 333 18.71 47.70 19.36
C SER A 333 19.07 46.39 20.05
N ALA A 334 18.94 46.32 21.38
CA ALA A 334 19.25 45.11 22.14
C ALA A 334 18.36 43.91 21.76
N VAL A 335 17.07 44.12 21.52
CA VAL A 335 16.16 43.06 21.03
C VAL A 335 16.53 42.64 19.61
N SER A 336 17.02 43.56 18.77
CA SER A 336 17.49 43.23 17.42
C SER A 336 18.76 42.38 17.46
N GLU A 337 19.72 42.68 18.34
CA GLU A 337 20.90 41.84 18.54
C GLU A 337 20.54 40.43 19.05
N LEU A 338 19.54 40.32 19.93
CA LEU A 338 19.03 39.02 20.37
C LEU A 338 18.43 38.22 19.21
N ARG A 339 17.70 38.88 18.29
CA ARG A 339 17.11 38.23 17.10
C ARG A 339 18.20 37.60 16.25
N GLU A 340 19.25 38.36 15.91
CA GLU A 340 20.36 37.85 15.08
C GLU A 340 21.01 36.62 15.73
N LYS A 341 21.31 36.69 17.03
CA LYS A 341 21.88 35.55 17.77
C LYS A 341 20.98 34.31 17.75
N LEU A 342 19.66 34.49 17.89
CA LEU A 342 18.71 33.38 17.80
C LEU A 342 18.67 32.80 16.40
N GLN A 343 18.77 33.64 15.37
CA GLN A 343 18.75 33.22 13.98
C GLN A 343 20.00 32.41 13.62
N ASP A 344 21.18 32.81 14.10
CA ASP A 344 22.42 32.05 13.93
C ASP A 344 22.32 30.66 14.57
N VAL A 345 21.88 30.60 15.83
CA VAL A 345 21.71 29.32 16.55
C VAL A 345 20.72 28.39 15.84
N LEU A 346 19.62 28.93 15.31
CA LEU A 346 18.64 28.14 14.58
C LEU A 346 19.21 27.62 13.26
N THR A 347 19.98 28.44 12.54
CA THR A 347 20.60 28.06 11.26
C THR A 347 21.65 26.98 11.45
N ASP A 348 22.53 27.13 12.43
CA ASP A 348 23.58 26.15 12.74
C ASP A 348 22.95 24.81 13.18
N SER A 349 21.98 24.87 14.09
CA SER A 349 21.31 23.67 14.61
C SER A 349 20.49 22.94 13.54
N TRP A 350 19.95 23.66 12.56
CA TRP A 350 19.15 23.08 11.48
C TRP A 350 19.90 22.06 10.63
N THR A 351 21.20 22.29 10.39
CA THR A 351 22.04 21.35 9.63
C THR A 351 22.14 20.00 10.34
N ASN A 352 22.34 20.01 11.66
CA ASN A 352 22.38 18.81 12.49
C ASN A 352 21.03 18.08 12.53
N ILE A 353 19.92 18.82 12.63
CA ILE A 353 18.57 18.24 12.61
C ILE A 353 18.31 17.56 11.25
N SER A 354 18.64 18.22 10.14
CA SER A 354 18.47 17.67 8.79
C SER A 354 19.29 16.40 8.57
N LEU A 355 20.52 16.36 9.09
CA LEU A 355 21.37 15.16 9.05
C LEU A 355 20.72 14.00 9.81
N LYS A 356 20.21 14.25 11.03
CA LYS A 356 19.57 13.20 11.84
C LYS A 356 18.31 12.63 11.21
N ILE A 357 17.48 13.48 10.59
CA ILE A 357 16.31 13.03 9.82
C ILE A 357 16.74 12.09 8.69
N THR A 358 17.86 12.38 8.03
CA THR A 358 18.34 11.55 6.90
C THR A 358 18.98 10.25 7.39
N GLU A 359 19.74 10.27 8.48
CA GLU A 359 20.38 9.08 9.08
C GLU A 359 19.35 8.07 9.60
N ASP A 360 18.25 8.53 10.22
CA ASP A 360 17.22 7.64 10.75
C ASP A 360 16.40 6.95 9.63
N VAL A 361 16.29 7.58 8.45
CA VAL A 361 15.60 7.01 7.28
C VAL A 361 16.46 5.95 6.57
N LEU A 362 17.79 6.14 6.52
CA LEU A 362 18.72 5.28 5.77
C LEU A 362 19.15 3.99 6.51
N GLN A 363 18.69 3.76 7.73
CA GLN A 363 18.99 2.52 8.48
C GLN A 363 18.15 1.30 8.04
N SER A 364 17.23 1.49 7.08
CA SER A 364 16.39 0.42 6.56
C SER A 364 17.13 -0.39 5.47
N GLU A 365 17.70 -1.52 5.93
CA GLU A 365 18.46 -2.57 5.25
C GLU A 365 19.91 -2.24 4.80
N PRO A 366 20.93 -2.98 5.31
CA PRO A 366 22.24 -2.95 4.69
C PRO A 366 22.15 -3.62 3.31
N GLU A 367 22.42 -2.85 2.25
CA GLU A 367 22.81 -3.45 0.95
C GLU A 367 23.84 -4.56 1.22
N PRO A 368 23.76 -5.71 0.54
CA PRO A 368 24.73 -6.79 0.72
C PRO A 368 26.14 -6.23 0.47
N LYS A 369 26.99 -6.18 1.50
CA LYS A 369 28.35 -5.60 1.42
C LYS A 369 29.42 -6.66 1.26
N SER A 370 29.05 -7.92 1.45
CA SER A 370 29.96 -9.06 1.36
C SER A 370 29.64 -9.97 0.18
N ARG A 371 30.68 -10.58 -0.40
CA ARG A 371 30.55 -11.61 -1.43
C ARG A 371 29.61 -12.75 -1.01
N ALA A 372 29.61 -13.11 0.28
CA ALA A 372 28.76 -14.17 0.82
C ALA A 372 27.27 -13.81 0.78
N GLU A 373 26.91 -12.54 1.00
CA GLU A 373 25.53 -12.06 0.91
C GLU A 373 25.06 -11.97 -0.55
N PHE A 374 25.91 -11.46 -1.46
CA PHE A 374 25.60 -11.47 -2.90
C PHE A 374 25.38 -12.88 -3.45
N LEU A 375 26.17 -13.86 -2.98
CA LEU A 375 26.03 -15.25 -3.40
C LEU A 375 24.69 -15.89 -2.98
N ARG A 376 23.98 -15.34 -1.97
CA ARG A 376 22.62 -15.79 -1.63
C ARG A 376 21.61 -15.50 -2.74
N TYR A 377 21.90 -14.52 -3.58
CA TYR A 377 21.08 -14.14 -4.74
C TYR A 377 21.61 -14.71 -6.06
N SER A 378 22.69 -15.52 -6.02
CA SER A 378 23.25 -16.13 -7.22
C SER A 378 22.35 -17.25 -7.76
N TYR A 379 22.13 -17.24 -9.08
CA TYR A 379 21.35 -18.27 -9.77
C TYR A 379 22.21 -18.95 -10.83
N GLU A 380 22.17 -20.29 -10.89
CA GLU A 380 22.91 -21.06 -11.89
C GLU A 380 22.19 -21.01 -13.24
N VAL A 381 22.72 -20.24 -14.19
CA VAL A 381 22.20 -20.16 -15.55
C VAL A 381 22.71 -21.35 -16.37
N THR A 382 21.80 -22.05 -17.05
CA THR A 382 22.11 -23.11 -18.03
C THR A 382 21.61 -22.68 -19.41
N LEU A 383 22.38 -23.02 -20.44
CA LEU A 383 22.09 -22.64 -21.82
C LEU A 383 21.48 -23.81 -22.57
N ASP A 384 20.54 -23.51 -23.46
CA ASP A 384 19.88 -24.53 -24.28
C ASP A 384 20.73 -24.88 -25.52
N PRO A 385 21.18 -26.14 -25.68
CA PRO A 385 21.92 -26.61 -26.85
C PRO A 385 21.13 -26.52 -28.17
N ASN A 386 19.80 -26.53 -28.12
CA ASN A 386 18.95 -26.49 -29.31
C ASN A 386 18.92 -25.11 -29.97
N THR A 387 19.07 -24.06 -29.17
CA THR A 387 19.10 -22.67 -29.65
C THR A 387 20.53 -22.17 -29.92
N ALA A 388 21.55 -22.75 -29.27
CA ALA A 388 22.94 -22.30 -29.37
C ALA A 388 23.48 -22.24 -30.81
N HIS A 389 24.16 -21.13 -31.16
CA HIS A 389 24.75 -20.96 -32.48
C HIS A 389 25.87 -21.98 -32.73
N THR A 390 26.00 -22.47 -33.96
CA THR A 390 26.97 -23.54 -34.31
C THR A 390 28.44 -23.16 -34.11
N ARG A 391 28.77 -21.87 -33.95
CA ARG A 391 30.14 -21.42 -33.59
C ARG A 391 30.37 -21.26 -32.08
N LEU A 392 29.41 -21.65 -31.24
CA LEU A 392 29.54 -21.63 -29.79
C LEU A 392 29.67 -23.06 -29.27
N GLY A 393 30.75 -23.37 -28.57
CA GLY A 393 30.93 -24.62 -27.86
C GLY A 393 30.39 -24.50 -26.44
N LEU A 394 29.34 -25.26 -26.13
CA LEU A 394 28.82 -25.43 -24.78
C LEU A 394 29.64 -26.48 -24.02
N SER A 395 30.02 -26.16 -22.78
CA SER A 395 30.79 -27.03 -21.89
C SER A 395 30.32 -26.89 -20.45
N ALA A 396 30.83 -27.76 -19.56
CA ALA A 396 30.46 -27.79 -18.14
C ALA A 396 28.94 -27.86 -17.92
N GLY A 397 28.27 -28.83 -18.57
CA GLY A 397 26.82 -29.01 -18.45
C GLY A 397 26.02 -27.84 -19.02
N ASN A 398 26.47 -27.25 -20.13
CA ASN A 398 25.87 -26.09 -20.80
C ASN A 398 25.88 -24.78 -19.99
N ARG A 399 26.80 -24.66 -19.03
CA ARG A 399 26.95 -23.46 -18.19
C ARG A 399 28.07 -22.53 -18.66
N LYS A 400 28.90 -22.99 -19.61
CA LYS A 400 30.00 -22.22 -20.17
C LYS A 400 29.97 -22.23 -21.70
N VAL A 401 30.14 -21.05 -22.29
CA VAL A 401 30.22 -20.85 -23.74
C VAL A 401 31.65 -20.50 -24.12
N THR A 402 32.15 -21.14 -25.17
CA THR A 402 33.41 -20.79 -25.82
C THR A 402 33.15 -20.51 -27.30
N VAL A 403 33.65 -19.39 -27.84
CA VAL A 403 33.59 -19.15 -29.29
C VAL A 403 34.61 -20.06 -29.99
N MET A 404 34.14 -20.88 -30.92
CA MET A 404 34.97 -21.84 -31.64
C MET A 404 35.15 -21.39 -33.09
N LYS A 405 36.36 -21.57 -33.61
CA LYS A 405 36.68 -21.27 -35.02
C LYS A 405 35.98 -22.23 -35.99
N GLN A 406 35.70 -23.45 -35.54
CA GLN A 406 35.01 -24.48 -36.32
C GLN A 406 33.56 -24.63 -35.86
N HIS A 407 32.68 -24.93 -36.82
CA HIS A 407 31.27 -25.20 -36.55
C HIS A 407 31.14 -26.51 -35.76
N GLN A 408 30.41 -26.43 -34.64
CA GLN A 408 30.06 -27.55 -33.78
C GLN A 408 28.94 -28.37 -34.41
N SER A 409 29.04 -29.69 -34.24
CA SER A 409 28.12 -30.69 -34.80
C SER A 409 26.83 -30.79 -33.98
N TYR A 410 26.07 -29.70 -33.89
CA TYR A 410 24.74 -29.73 -33.27
C TYR A 410 23.67 -30.21 -34.25
N SER A 411 22.64 -30.88 -33.74
CA SER A 411 21.47 -31.28 -34.52
C SER A 411 20.74 -30.06 -35.08
N SER A 412 20.20 -30.18 -36.30
CA SER A 412 19.39 -29.10 -36.90
C SER A 412 18.13 -28.88 -36.05
N HIS A 413 17.83 -27.62 -35.70
CA HIS A 413 16.68 -27.24 -34.90
C HIS A 413 16.11 -25.91 -35.42
N PRO A 414 14.78 -25.75 -35.54
CA PRO A 414 14.16 -24.54 -36.11
C PRO A 414 14.48 -23.27 -35.32
N ASP A 415 14.62 -23.39 -33.99
CA ASP A 415 14.91 -22.25 -33.10
C ASP A 415 16.42 -21.92 -32.98
N ARG A 416 17.26 -22.56 -33.80
CA ARG A 416 18.72 -22.36 -33.73
C ARG A 416 19.07 -20.99 -34.28
N PHE A 417 19.83 -20.21 -33.50
CA PHE A 417 20.35 -18.95 -34.00
C PHE A 417 21.35 -19.21 -35.13
N THR A 418 21.06 -18.68 -36.32
CA THR A 418 21.87 -18.80 -37.55
C THR A 418 22.49 -17.47 -38.01
N GLY A 419 22.18 -16.36 -37.32
CA GLY A 419 22.68 -15.01 -37.61
C GLY A 419 24.10 -14.73 -37.13
N TRP A 420 24.59 -13.49 -37.32
CA TRP A 420 25.96 -13.09 -36.99
C TRP A 420 26.27 -13.16 -35.49
N LEU A 421 27.44 -13.70 -35.14
CA LEU A 421 27.95 -13.96 -33.78
C LEU A 421 27.77 -12.79 -32.78
N GLN A 422 27.92 -11.54 -33.23
CA GLN A 422 27.85 -10.36 -32.38
C GLN A 422 26.44 -10.06 -31.85
N GLN A 423 25.38 -10.40 -32.60
CA GLN A 423 24.00 -10.21 -32.14
C GLN A 423 23.57 -11.28 -31.11
N ILE A 424 24.15 -12.48 -31.22
CA ILE A 424 23.80 -13.65 -30.39
C ILE A 424 24.47 -13.59 -29.02
N ILE A 425 25.74 -13.13 -28.96
CA ILE A 425 26.42 -12.86 -27.70
C ILE A 425 25.76 -11.70 -26.97
N PHE A 426 25.28 -10.67 -27.68
CA PHE A 426 24.59 -9.53 -27.06
C PHE A 426 23.26 -9.94 -26.43
N ALA A 427 22.46 -10.78 -27.10
CA ALA A 427 21.20 -11.30 -26.54
C ALA A 427 21.41 -12.20 -25.31
N MET A 428 22.45 -13.04 -25.32
CA MET A 428 22.82 -13.85 -24.14
C MET A 428 23.44 -13.00 -23.03
N SER A 429 24.23 -11.99 -23.38
CA SER A 429 24.83 -11.03 -22.46
C SER A 429 23.81 -10.10 -21.84
N THR A 430 22.71 -9.73 -22.50
CA THR A 430 21.65 -8.90 -21.88
C THR A 430 20.86 -9.67 -20.82
N CYS A 431 20.70 -10.99 -20.97
CA CYS A 431 20.15 -11.85 -19.90
C CYS A 431 21.14 -12.06 -18.74
N LEU A 432 22.46 -12.11 -19.00
CA LEU A 432 23.48 -12.23 -17.95
C LEU A 432 23.84 -10.89 -17.28
N ASN A 433 23.79 -9.77 -18.00
CA ASN A 433 24.13 -8.44 -17.49
C ASN A 433 23.05 -7.84 -16.59
N ALA A 434 21.81 -8.35 -16.65
CA ALA A 434 20.82 -8.08 -15.62
C ALA A 434 21.23 -8.62 -14.22
N LEU A 435 22.25 -9.48 -14.16
CA LEU A 435 22.83 -10.03 -12.91
C LEU A 435 24.36 -9.82 -12.78
N SER A 436 25.03 -9.24 -13.78
CA SER A 436 26.49 -9.07 -13.80
C SER A 436 27.00 -7.72 -13.28
N CYS A 437 26.23 -7.01 -12.45
CA CYS A 437 26.84 -6.01 -11.56
C CYS A 437 27.80 -6.65 -10.52
N CYS A 438 27.84 -8.00 -10.43
CA CYS A 438 28.67 -8.75 -9.48
C CYS A 438 30.10 -9.09 -9.92
N HIS A 439 30.64 -8.57 -11.03
CA HIS A 439 32.02 -8.91 -11.48
C HIS A 439 32.94 -7.73 -11.83
N VAL A 440 32.56 -6.49 -11.50
CA VAL A 440 33.43 -5.32 -11.69
C VAL A 440 33.70 -4.63 -10.35
N ILE A 441 34.24 -5.37 -9.38
CA ILE A 441 35.13 -4.81 -8.35
C ILE A 441 36.18 -5.89 -8.07
N GLY A 442 37.36 -5.70 -8.65
CA GLY A 442 38.58 -6.48 -8.44
C GLY A 442 39.76 -5.58 -8.73
#